data_AF-Q822X1-F1
#
_entry.id   AF-Q822X1-F1
#
_cell.length_a   1.000
_cell.length_b   1.000
_cell.length_c   1.000
_cell.angle_alpha   90.00
_cell.angle_beta   90.00
_cell.angle_gamma   90.00
#
_symmetry.space_group_name_H-M   'P 1'
#
loop_
_entity.id
_entity.type
_entity.pdbx_description
1 polymer ?
#
loop_
_entity_poly.entity_id
_entity_poly.type
_entity_poly.pdbx_seq_one_letter_code
_entity_poly.pdbx_strand_id
1 'polypeptide(L)'
;MAFINSILGRQVSLENIEPKKSLCQSKPLVVCGSIIGCAIPIIFVILGALGLASCASLPLLILGGLGLSFIVLGAIAFSAFLIAVKVCLKTPREPEDASVGASVGARVDIDPIGAEALKFAAETLDAERSRIEPITCGYLRPPIDDDIRYLCALRGERHNQFLNLLRIDDSRELSFPDDQLWTDPEFTRVSTEFLQLSYAISVRSLLDLENYRAAHQDATSNLEALARQNSIYYKTFYMMSTAYSLLRHTYMYCRDSASQEHIEARRARFYQPGSIENQWRLLYNDFCRQARSYLGDPEEADIRECRLIKHSTCDLDPSFHQQGTTPT
;
A
#
# COMPACT_ATOMS: atom_id res chain seq x y z
N MET A 1 -37.95 57.22 32.06
CA MET A 1 -38.26 55.77 31.98
C MET A 1 -38.92 55.46 30.64
N ALA A 2 -38.14 55.44 29.55
CA ALA A 2 -38.66 55.42 28.17
C ALA A 2 -37.80 54.56 27.22
N PHE A 3 -37.28 53.42 27.69
CA PHE A 3 -36.29 52.64 26.92
C PHE A 3 -36.52 51.12 26.93
N ILE A 4 -37.70 50.65 27.34
CA ILE A 4 -37.97 49.20 27.46
C ILE A 4 -39.01 48.66 26.44
N ASN A 5 -39.79 49.49 25.73
CA ASN A 5 -40.85 48.99 24.84
C ASN A 5 -40.82 49.45 23.37
N SER A 6 -39.72 50.02 22.86
CA SER A 6 -39.75 50.66 21.52
C SER A 6 -39.24 49.84 20.33
N ILE A 7 -38.62 48.66 20.50
CA ILE A 7 -38.13 47.89 19.34
C ILE A 7 -38.36 46.38 19.52
N LEU A 8 -39.58 46.03 19.94
CA LEU A 8 -40.20 44.73 19.71
C LEU A 8 -41.16 44.94 18.53
N GLY A 9 -40.68 44.75 17.30
CA GLY A 9 -41.49 45.03 16.12
C GLY A 9 -40.73 45.19 14.81
N ARG A 10 -39.81 44.27 14.49
CA ARG A 10 -39.41 44.02 13.10
C ARG A 10 -39.01 42.56 12.96
N GLN A 11 -39.93 41.76 12.43
CA GLN A 11 -39.62 40.48 11.80
C GLN A 11 -38.57 40.73 10.72
N VAL A 12 -37.37 40.24 10.92
CA VAL A 12 -36.41 39.99 9.85
C VAL A 12 -36.31 38.49 9.75
N SER A 13 -36.85 37.95 8.65
CA SER A 13 -36.65 36.57 8.22
C SER A 13 -35.14 36.32 8.10
N LEU A 14 -34.63 35.39 8.89
CA LEU A 14 -33.28 34.83 8.79
C LEU A 14 -33.40 33.36 8.36
N GLU A 15 -34.06 33.12 7.23
CA GLU A 15 -33.64 32.05 6.34
C GLU A 15 -32.31 32.52 5.69
N ASN A 16 -31.28 31.66 5.69
CA ASN A 16 -29.87 31.94 5.38
C ASN A 16 -28.99 32.47 6.52
N ILE A 17 -29.01 31.82 7.68
CA ILE A 17 -27.77 31.64 8.45
C ILE A 17 -27.33 30.19 8.25
N GLU A 18 -26.47 29.97 7.26
CA GLU A 18 -25.63 28.77 7.21
C GLU A 18 -24.95 28.61 8.59
N PRO A 19 -25.01 27.43 9.23
CA PRO A 19 -24.11 27.16 10.33
C PRO A 19 -22.71 27.15 9.73
N LYS A 20 -21.97 28.27 9.91
CA LYS A 20 -20.51 28.31 9.78
C LYS A 20 -19.97 27.03 10.40
N LYS A 21 -19.50 26.10 9.55
CA LYS A 21 -18.77 24.92 9.96
C LYS A 21 -17.69 25.39 10.92
N SER A 22 -17.90 25.01 12.18
CA SER A 22 -17.12 25.44 13.31
C SER A 22 -15.64 25.12 13.08
N LEU A 23 -14.79 25.96 13.65
CA LEU A 23 -13.33 26.03 13.55
C LEU A 23 -12.56 24.74 13.95
N CYS A 24 -13.20 23.56 14.00
CA CYS A 24 -12.60 22.29 14.41
C CYS A 24 -12.14 21.38 13.25
N GLN A 25 -12.06 21.88 12.01
CA GLN A 25 -11.60 21.10 10.84
C GLN A 25 -10.27 21.57 10.25
N SER A 26 -9.45 22.33 10.99
CA SER A 26 -8.07 22.54 10.54
C SER A 26 -7.22 21.34 11.01
N LYS A 27 -6.70 20.56 10.04
CA LYS A 27 -5.68 19.51 10.25
C LYS A 27 -4.59 19.92 11.26
N PRO A 28 -4.07 21.17 11.30
CA PRO A 28 -3.11 21.57 12.33
C PRO A 28 -3.65 21.58 13.76
N LEU A 29 -4.95 21.83 13.99
CA LEU A 29 -5.53 21.88 15.33
C LEU A 29 -5.78 20.48 15.90
N VAL A 30 -6.11 19.50 15.04
CA VAL A 30 -6.17 18.07 15.38
C VAL A 30 -4.78 17.52 15.69
N VAL A 31 -3.77 17.92 14.90
CA VAL A 31 -2.36 17.53 15.14
C VAL A 31 -1.83 18.19 16.42
N CYS A 32 -2.08 19.49 16.63
CA CYS A 32 -1.70 20.18 17.88
C CYS A 32 -2.43 19.58 19.10
N GLY A 33 -3.72 19.25 18.99
CA GLY A 33 -4.46 18.58 20.05
C GLY A 33 -3.90 17.18 20.36
N SER A 34 -3.47 16.44 19.34
CA SER A 34 -2.84 15.13 19.50
C SER A 34 -1.45 15.23 20.13
N ILE A 35 -0.64 16.22 19.72
CA ILE A 35 0.68 16.46 20.31
C ILE A 35 0.55 16.89 21.77
N ILE A 36 -0.36 17.80 22.09
CA ILE A 36 -0.64 18.22 23.47
C ILE A 36 -1.18 17.03 24.30
N GLY A 37 -2.07 16.23 23.72
CA GLY A 37 -2.65 15.03 24.33
C GLY A 37 -1.64 13.92 24.63
N CYS A 38 -0.58 13.79 23.82
CA CYS A 38 0.49 12.82 24.06
C CYS A 38 1.64 13.37 24.92
N ALA A 39 1.98 14.66 24.78
CA ALA A 39 3.11 15.27 25.49
C ALA A 39 2.83 15.47 26.98
N ILE A 40 1.61 15.89 27.35
CA ILE A 40 1.26 16.14 28.75
C ILE A 40 1.41 14.86 29.62
N PRO A 41 0.86 13.69 29.24
CA PRO A 41 1.06 12.45 30.00
C PRO A 41 2.52 12.05 30.15
N ILE A 42 3.32 12.22 29.09
CA ILE A 42 4.76 11.87 29.11
C ILE A 42 5.51 12.77 30.09
N ILE A 43 5.23 14.08 30.10
CA ILE A 43 5.82 15.03 31.05
C ILE A 43 5.46 14.65 32.49
N PHE A 44 4.21 14.26 32.75
CA PHE A 44 3.78 13.82 34.08
C PHE A 44 4.41 12.48 34.50
N VAL A 45 4.62 11.54 33.57
CA VAL A 45 5.31 10.27 33.84
C VAL A 45 6.79 10.53 34.17
N ILE A 46 7.46 11.41 33.43
CA ILE A 46 8.86 11.78 33.68
C ILE A 46 8.99 12.50 35.03
N LEU A 47 8.12 13.48 35.32
CA LEU A 47 8.10 14.18 36.61
C LEU A 47 7.77 13.23 37.77
N GLY A 48 6.87 12.26 37.58
CA GLY A 48 6.57 11.22 38.56
C GLY A 48 7.75 10.28 38.81
N ALA A 49 8.46 9.87 37.76
CA ALA A 49 9.65 9.02 37.86
C ALA A 49 10.82 9.76 38.55
N LEU A 50 11.02 11.04 38.24
CA LEU A 50 12.00 11.90 38.91
C LEU A 50 11.64 12.11 40.39
N GLY A 51 10.36 12.26 40.72
CA GLY A 51 9.90 12.38 42.12
C GLY A 51 10.07 11.08 42.93
N LEU A 52 9.93 9.91 42.30
CA LEU A 52 10.15 8.60 42.93
C LEU A 52 11.64 8.29 43.15
N ALA A 53 12.54 8.84 42.31
CA ALA A 53 13.98 8.66 42.46
C ALA A 53 14.57 9.47 43.64
N SER A 54 13.86 10.50 44.12
CA SER A 54 14.27 11.34 45.25
C SER A 54 13.38 11.09 46.48
N CYS A 55 13.53 9.94 47.14
CA CYS A 55 12.82 9.65 48.38
C CYS A 55 13.40 10.40 49.59
N ALA A 56 12.81 11.55 49.93
CA ALA A 56 12.75 12.05 51.32
C ALA A 56 11.70 13.16 51.47
N SER A 57 10.40 12.84 51.45
CA SER A 57 9.35 13.52 52.27
C SER A 57 7.92 13.09 51.87
N LEU A 58 7.06 12.94 52.88
CA LEU A 58 5.62 12.64 52.78
C LEU A 58 4.83 13.46 51.71
N PRO A 59 5.07 14.77 51.50
CA PRO A 59 4.40 15.54 50.44
C PRO A 59 4.64 15.04 49.00
N LEU A 60 5.77 14.41 48.69
CA LEU A 60 6.04 13.85 47.35
C LEU A 60 5.19 12.60 47.05
N LEU A 61 4.79 11.86 48.08
CA LEU A 61 3.95 10.66 47.95
C LEU A 61 2.49 11.04 47.62
N ILE A 62 2.02 12.17 48.16
CA ILE A 62 0.71 12.75 47.83
C ILE A 62 0.72 13.28 46.39
N LEU A 63 1.81 13.94 45.96
CA LEU A 63 1.98 14.41 44.57
C LEU A 63 2.10 13.26 43.56
N GLY A 64 2.81 12.17 43.91
CA GLY A 64 2.86 10.95 43.10
C GLY A 64 1.52 10.23 43.00
N GLY A 65 0.74 10.19 44.08
CA GLY A 65 -0.62 9.67 44.10
C GLY A 65 -1.60 10.47 43.24
N LEU A 66 -1.49 11.81 43.27
CA LEU A 66 -2.26 12.69 42.38
C LEU A 66 -1.83 12.50 40.92
N GLY A 67 -0.53 12.36 40.64
CA GLY A 67 -0.01 12.07 39.30
C GLY A 67 -0.57 10.77 38.71
N LEU A 68 -0.59 9.69 39.50
CA LEU A 68 -1.24 8.43 39.11
C LEU A 68 -2.74 8.60 38.86
N SER A 69 -3.42 9.38 39.70
CA SER A 69 -4.85 9.67 39.53
C SER A 69 -5.14 10.42 38.21
N PHE A 70 -4.27 11.37 37.83
CA PHE A 70 -4.36 12.08 36.56
C PHE A 70 -3.99 11.21 35.36
N ILE A 71 -3.08 10.25 35.50
CA ILE A 71 -2.78 9.26 34.46
C ILE A 71 -3.99 8.35 34.23
N VAL A 72 -4.66 7.89 35.30
CA VAL A 72 -5.88 7.08 35.18
C VAL A 72 -7.03 7.90 34.59
N LEU A 73 -7.26 9.13 35.05
CA LEU A 73 -8.27 10.02 34.45
C LEU A 73 -7.94 10.34 32.99
N GLY A 74 -6.66 10.54 32.65
CA GLY A 74 -6.21 10.78 31.28
C GLY A 74 -6.43 9.56 30.38
N ALA A 75 -6.17 8.35 30.88
CA ALA A 75 -6.45 7.11 30.16
C ALA A 75 -7.96 6.88 29.96
N ILE A 76 -8.79 7.22 30.96
CA ILE A 76 -10.24 7.15 30.86
C ILE A 76 -10.76 8.20 29.87
N ALA A 77 -10.26 9.44 29.92
CA ALA A 77 -10.61 10.50 29.00
C ALA A 77 -10.16 10.19 27.56
N PHE A 78 -8.99 9.59 27.37
CA PHE A 78 -8.50 9.12 26.08
C PHE A 78 -9.34 7.95 25.54
N SER A 79 -9.73 7.02 26.41
CA SER A 79 -10.64 5.92 26.03
C SER A 79 -12.03 6.44 25.67
N ALA A 80 -12.56 7.40 26.44
CA ALA A 80 -13.82 8.07 26.15
C ALA A 80 -13.74 8.90 24.86
N PHE A 81 -12.60 9.53 24.58
CA PHE A 81 -12.34 10.23 23.32
C PHE A 81 -12.29 9.26 22.13
N LEU A 82 -11.60 8.12 22.25
CA LEU A 82 -11.60 7.08 21.21
C LEU A 82 -13.00 6.50 20.97
N ILE A 83 -13.79 6.31 22.02
CA ILE A 83 -15.18 5.87 21.92
C ILE A 83 -16.04 6.97 21.27
N ALA A 84 -15.88 8.24 21.65
CA ALA A 84 -16.59 9.37 21.07
C ALA A 84 -16.22 9.57 19.59
N VAL A 85 -14.95 9.38 19.20
CA VAL A 85 -14.52 9.39 17.80
C VAL A 85 -15.16 8.23 17.04
N LYS A 86 -15.20 7.02 17.63
CA LYS A 86 -15.84 5.83 17.04
C LYS A 86 -17.37 5.96 16.91
N VAL A 87 -18.00 6.74 17.80
CA VAL A 87 -19.45 7.03 17.79
C VAL A 87 -19.77 8.20 16.86
N CYS A 88 -18.95 9.26 16.80
CA CYS A 88 -19.11 10.36 15.85
C CYS A 88 -18.78 9.95 14.40
N LEU A 89 -17.95 8.93 14.18
CA LEU A 89 -17.73 8.29 12.87
C LEU A 89 -18.84 7.30 12.49
N LYS A 90 -19.73 6.95 13.43
CA LYS A 90 -20.98 6.21 13.17
C LYS A 90 -22.15 7.20 13.12
N THR A 91 -22.16 8.10 12.14
CA THR A 91 -23.42 8.68 11.71
C THR A 91 -24.24 7.59 11.02
N PRO A 92 -25.49 7.31 11.45
CA PRO A 92 -26.41 6.51 10.67
C PRO A 92 -26.78 7.33 9.44
N ARG A 93 -26.30 6.93 8.27
CA ARG A 93 -26.78 7.48 7.00
C ARG A 93 -28.11 6.79 6.71
N GLU A 94 -29.19 7.58 6.67
CA GLU A 94 -30.49 7.11 6.18
C GLU A 94 -30.34 6.51 4.77
N PRO A 95 -31.16 5.51 4.41
CA PRO A 95 -31.03 4.79 3.16
C PRO A 95 -31.64 5.63 2.04
N GLU A 96 -30.81 6.39 1.33
CA GLU A 96 -31.14 6.79 -0.03
C GLU A 96 -30.66 5.70 -0.99
N ASP A 97 -31.62 5.14 -1.71
CA ASP A 97 -31.49 4.19 -2.80
C ASP A 97 -30.40 4.61 -3.80
N ALA A 98 -29.21 4.04 -3.62
CA ALA A 98 -28.22 3.91 -4.67
C ALA A 98 -27.55 2.55 -4.52
N SER A 99 -28.11 1.60 -5.23
CA SER A 99 -27.59 0.27 -5.51
C SER A 99 -26.12 0.29 -5.99
N VAL A 100 -25.15 0.31 -5.08
CA VAL A 100 -23.82 -0.28 -5.26
C VAL A 100 -23.33 -0.78 -3.90
N GLY A 101 -23.95 -1.84 -3.40
CA GLY A 101 -23.25 -2.77 -2.54
C GLY A 101 -22.21 -3.47 -3.40
N ALA A 102 -21.04 -2.85 -3.59
CA ALA A 102 -19.88 -3.59 -4.07
C ALA A 102 -19.55 -4.61 -2.99
N SER A 103 -19.86 -5.87 -3.27
CA SER A 103 -19.36 -6.99 -2.49
C SER A 103 -17.84 -6.83 -2.42
N VAL A 104 -17.30 -6.85 -1.21
CA VAL A 104 -15.89 -7.16 -0.99
C VAL A 104 -15.65 -8.51 -1.67
N GLY A 105 -15.02 -8.51 -2.85
CA GLY A 105 -14.81 -9.71 -3.67
C GLY A 105 -15.46 -9.75 -5.06
N ALA A 106 -15.97 -8.65 -5.62
CA ALA A 106 -16.25 -8.63 -7.06
C ALA A 106 -14.94 -8.80 -7.84
N ARG A 107 -14.65 -10.02 -8.29
CA ARG A 107 -13.50 -10.32 -9.16
C ARG A 107 -13.60 -9.39 -10.37
N VAL A 108 -12.56 -8.58 -10.57
CA VAL A 108 -12.46 -7.73 -11.76
C VAL A 108 -12.04 -8.64 -12.89
N ASP A 109 -12.69 -8.51 -14.04
CA ASP A 109 -12.30 -9.29 -15.22
C ASP A 109 -10.83 -9.03 -15.56
N ILE A 110 -10.11 -10.12 -15.82
CA ILE A 110 -8.71 -10.07 -16.22
C ILE A 110 -8.65 -9.60 -17.67
N ASP A 111 -7.87 -8.55 -17.94
CA ASP A 111 -7.71 -8.06 -19.30
C ASP A 111 -7.04 -9.11 -20.20
N PRO A 112 -7.22 -9.04 -21.54
CA PRO A 112 -6.61 -10.00 -22.46
C PRO A 112 -5.10 -10.18 -22.30
N ILE A 113 -4.36 -9.09 -22.02
CA ILE A 113 -2.91 -9.14 -21.74
C ILE A 113 -2.61 -9.93 -20.45
N GLY A 114 -3.42 -9.75 -19.41
CA GLY A 114 -3.29 -10.51 -18.16
C GLY A 114 -3.63 -11.99 -18.37
N ALA A 115 -4.67 -12.28 -19.15
CA ALA A 115 -5.06 -13.65 -19.48
C ALA A 115 -3.98 -14.36 -20.29
N GLU A 116 -3.34 -13.68 -21.24
CA GLU A 116 -2.19 -14.19 -21.99
C GLU A 116 -0.99 -14.47 -21.07
N ALA A 117 -0.70 -13.57 -20.11
CA ALA A 117 0.37 -13.79 -19.13
C ALA A 117 0.10 -15.00 -18.23
N LEU A 118 -1.15 -15.21 -17.77
CA LEU A 118 -1.52 -16.41 -17.00
C LEU A 118 -1.40 -17.68 -17.83
N LYS A 119 -1.83 -17.64 -19.09
CA LYS A 119 -1.72 -18.77 -20.01
C LYS A 119 -0.25 -19.13 -20.24
N PHE A 120 0.59 -18.14 -20.56
CA PHE A 120 2.03 -18.32 -20.72
C PHE A 120 2.66 -18.96 -19.48
N ALA A 121 2.34 -18.46 -18.28
CA ALA A 121 2.88 -18.98 -17.03
C ALA A 121 2.44 -20.43 -16.77
N ALA A 122 1.20 -20.78 -17.08
CA ALA A 122 0.69 -22.15 -16.96
C ALA A 122 1.39 -23.11 -17.94
N GLU A 123 1.47 -22.75 -19.22
CA GLU A 123 2.14 -23.55 -20.25
C GLU A 123 3.64 -23.73 -19.94
N THR A 124 4.31 -22.66 -19.48
CA THR A 124 5.71 -22.70 -19.07
C THR A 124 5.90 -23.60 -17.85
N LEU A 125 5.02 -23.48 -16.85
CA LEU A 125 5.07 -24.34 -15.68
C LEU A 125 4.90 -25.80 -16.07
N ASP A 126 3.91 -26.14 -16.90
CA ASP A 126 3.66 -27.52 -17.29
C ASP A 126 4.84 -28.13 -18.08
N ALA A 127 5.45 -27.35 -18.96
CA ALA A 127 6.64 -27.77 -19.71
C ALA A 127 7.86 -28.00 -18.79
N GLU A 128 8.05 -27.15 -17.80
CA GLU A 128 9.26 -27.12 -16.98
C GLU A 128 9.12 -27.87 -15.65
N ARG A 129 7.90 -28.26 -15.25
CA ARG A 129 7.58 -28.80 -13.90
C ARG A 129 8.48 -29.95 -13.47
N SER A 130 8.88 -30.82 -14.40
CA SER A 130 9.75 -31.97 -14.11
C SER A 130 11.21 -31.59 -13.85
N ARG A 131 11.64 -30.41 -14.30
CA ARG A 131 13.02 -29.91 -14.18
C ARG A 131 13.21 -29.07 -12.92
N ILE A 132 12.17 -28.37 -12.48
CA ILE A 132 12.26 -27.38 -11.40
C ILE A 132 11.79 -27.95 -10.06
N GLU A 133 12.45 -27.54 -8.98
CA GLU A 133 11.96 -27.77 -7.62
C GLU A 133 11.22 -26.53 -7.10
N PRO A 134 10.14 -26.69 -6.33
CA PRO A 134 9.42 -25.56 -5.77
C PRO A 134 10.28 -24.89 -4.68
N ILE A 135 10.26 -23.55 -4.62
CA ILE A 135 11.04 -22.83 -3.60
C ILE A 135 10.64 -23.26 -2.18
N THR A 136 11.61 -23.27 -1.26
CA THR A 136 11.32 -23.47 0.16
C THR A 136 10.73 -22.19 0.77
N CYS A 137 9.63 -22.31 1.52
CA CYS A 137 9.02 -21.16 2.20
C CYS A 137 9.78 -20.77 3.48
N GLY A 138 10.73 -21.58 3.94
CA GLY A 138 11.46 -21.35 5.19
C GLY A 138 10.51 -21.33 6.38
N TYR A 139 10.51 -20.24 7.14
CA TYR A 139 9.62 -20.02 8.28
C TYR A 139 8.24 -19.45 7.88
N LEU A 140 8.02 -19.16 6.59
CA LEU A 140 6.76 -18.63 6.09
C LEU A 140 5.77 -19.76 5.85
N ARG A 141 4.50 -19.47 6.08
CA ARG A 141 3.42 -20.36 5.66
C ARG A 141 3.40 -20.47 4.14
N PRO A 142 3.32 -21.70 3.59
CA PRO A 142 3.22 -21.91 2.16
C PRO A 142 1.88 -21.41 1.61
N PRO A 143 1.78 -21.19 0.29
CA PRO A 143 0.51 -20.93 -0.35
C PRO A 143 -0.35 -22.21 -0.37
N ILE A 144 -1.67 -22.08 -0.52
CA ILE A 144 -2.56 -23.22 -0.75
C ILE A 144 -2.38 -23.72 -2.19
N ASP A 145 -2.26 -22.81 -3.15
CA ASP A 145 -1.85 -23.09 -4.52
C ASP A 145 -0.33 -23.32 -4.60
N ASP A 146 0.09 -24.58 -4.60
CA ASP A 146 1.51 -24.97 -4.62
C ASP A 146 2.22 -24.54 -5.92
N ASP A 147 1.49 -24.31 -7.02
CA ASP A 147 2.07 -23.80 -8.28
C ASP A 147 2.77 -22.46 -8.08
N ILE A 148 2.32 -21.64 -7.12
CA ILE A 148 2.96 -20.37 -6.78
C ILE A 148 4.44 -20.58 -6.45
N ARG A 149 4.79 -21.68 -5.76
CA ARG A 149 6.18 -21.97 -5.37
C ARG A 149 7.03 -22.41 -6.56
N TYR A 150 6.46 -23.15 -7.51
CA TYR A 150 7.12 -23.53 -8.75
C TYR A 150 7.32 -22.33 -9.67
N LEU A 151 6.30 -21.49 -9.83
CA LEU A 151 6.40 -20.25 -10.59
C LEU A 151 7.45 -19.31 -10.00
N CYS A 152 7.59 -19.25 -8.68
CA CYS A 152 8.67 -18.49 -8.03
C CYS A 152 10.07 -18.97 -8.45
N ALA A 153 10.27 -20.29 -8.62
CA ALA A 153 11.53 -20.84 -9.09
C ALA A 153 11.82 -20.40 -10.55
N LEU A 154 10.83 -20.56 -11.44
CA LEU A 154 10.94 -20.11 -12.84
C LEU A 154 11.20 -18.61 -12.95
N ARG A 155 10.49 -17.79 -12.16
CA ARG A 155 10.71 -16.35 -12.06
C ARG A 155 12.13 -16.05 -11.61
N GLY A 156 12.65 -16.80 -10.64
CA GLY A 156 14.03 -16.66 -10.17
C GLY A 156 15.07 -16.87 -11.29
N GLU A 157 14.89 -17.92 -12.10
CA GLU A 157 15.73 -18.16 -13.27
C GLU A 157 15.66 -17.02 -14.29
N ARG A 158 14.44 -16.55 -14.61
CA ARG A 158 14.25 -15.42 -15.54
C ARG A 158 14.78 -14.10 -15.01
N HIS A 159 14.66 -13.86 -13.72
CA HIS A 159 15.26 -12.70 -13.06
C HIS A 159 16.78 -12.74 -13.20
N ASN A 160 17.42 -13.88 -12.97
CA ASN A 160 18.87 -14.01 -13.13
C ASN A 160 19.30 -13.81 -14.60
N GLN A 161 18.57 -14.38 -15.56
CA GLN A 161 18.83 -14.14 -16.99
C GLN A 161 18.69 -12.65 -17.34
N PHE A 162 17.64 -11.99 -16.85
CA PHE A 162 17.42 -10.56 -17.03
C PHE A 162 18.59 -9.73 -16.47
N LEU A 163 19.03 -10.01 -15.23
CA LEU A 163 20.17 -9.33 -14.62
C LEU A 163 21.48 -9.57 -15.38
N ASN A 164 21.69 -10.78 -15.91
CA ASN A 164 22.87 -11.10 -16.73
C ASN A 164 22.87 -10.31 -18.05
N LEU A 165 21.71 -10.18 -18.71
CA LEU A 165 21.58 -9.39 -19.95
C LEU A 165 21.78 -7.90 -19.72
N LEU A 166 21.44 -7.41 -18.53
CA LEU A 166 21.77 -6.05 -18.12
C LEU A 166 23.27 -5.81 -17.88
N ARG A 167 24.12 -6.83 -18.04
CA ARG A 167 25.59 -6.75 -17.92
C ARG A 167 26.03 -6.10 -16.61
N ILE A 168 25.47 -6.56 -15.49
CA ILE A 168 26.03 -6.26 -14.17
C ILE A 168 27.47 -6.75 -14.16
N ASP A 169 28.43 -5.82 -14.12
CA ASP A 169 29.85 -6.19 -14.06
C ASP A 169 30.19 -6.80 -12.69
N ASP A 170 31.41 -7.34 -12.53
CA ASP A 170 31.87 -7.91 -11.27
C ASP A 170 31.84 -6.92 -10.09
N SER A 171 31.69 -5.61 -10.36
CA SER A 171 31.54 -4.55 -9.36
C SER A 171 30.09 -4.30 -8.90
N ARG A 172 29.12 -5.05 -9.46
CA ARG A 172 27.66 -4.87 -9.27
C ARG A 172 27.12 -3.56 -9.82
N GLU A 173 27.87 -2.88 -10.68
CA GLU A 173 27.44 -1.66 -11.34
C GLU A 173 26.86 -2.01 -12.72
N LEU A 174 25.71 -1.42 -13.05
CA LEU A 174 25.08 -1.59 -14.35
C LEU A 174 25.65 -0.55 -15.32
N SER A 175 26.30 -0.94 -16.41
CA SER A 175 26.50 0.00 -17.52
C SER A 175 25.13 0.36 -18.11
N PHE A 176 24.85 1.63 -18.41
CA PHE A 176 23.57 1.96 -19.05
C PHE A 176 23.39 1.08 -20.28
N PRO A 177 22.29 0.33 -20.38
CA PRO A 177 22.05 -0.48 -21.56
C PRO A 177 21.96 0.46 -22.75
N ASP A 178 22.92 0.33 -23.66
CA ASP A 178 22.95 1.08 -24.90
C ASP A 178 21.63 0.90 -25.66
N ASP A 179 21.34 1.79 -26.61
CA ASP A 179 20.14 1.69 -27.43
C ASP A 179 20.06 0.33 -28.19
N GLN A 180 21.18 -0.38 -28.32
CA GLN A 180 21.23 -1.71 -28.91
C GLN A 180 20.58 -2.76 -28.01
N LEU A 181 20.82 -2.77 -26.69
CA LEU A 181 20.18 -3.74 -25.80
C LEU A 181 18.64 -3.63 -25.81
N TRP A 182 18.11 -2.41 -25.97
CA TRP A 182 16.65 -2.18 -26.04
C TRP A 182 16.01 -2.64 -27.34
N THR A 183 16.82 -2.89 -28.37
CA THR A 183 16.38 -3.47 -29.64
C THR A 183 16.75 -4.95 -29.76
N ASP A 184 17.45 -5.51 -28.76
CA ASP A 184 17.78 -6.92 -28.68
C ASP A 184 16.51 -7.76 -28.47
N PRO A 185 16.18 -8.67 -29.39
CA PRO A 185 15.05 -9.58 -29.26
C PRO A 185 15.15 -10.47 -28.01
N GLU A 186 16.36 -10.88 -27.61
CA GLU A 186 16.55 -11.71 -26.43
C GLU A 186 16.24 -10.95 -25.14
N PHE A 187 16.76 -9.73 -25.02
CA PHE A 187 16.45 -8.85 -23.89
C PHE A 187 14.95 -8.59 -23.77
N THR A 188 14.30 -8.28 -24.89
CA THR A 188 12.86 -8.03 -24.96
C THR A 188 12.05 -9.25 -24.51
N ARG A 189 12.43 -10.44 -25.01
CA ARG A 189 11.79 -11.71 -24.65
C ARG A 189 11.96 -12.00 -23.16
N VAL A 190 13.19 -12.00 -22.64
CA VAL A 190 13.46 -12.33 -21.23
C VAL A 190 12.77 -11.36 -20.27
N SER A 191 12.77 -10.06 -20.59
CA SER A 191 12.06 -9.04 -19.80
C SER A 191 10.54 -9.27 -19.77
N THR A 192 9.97 -9.66 -20.92
CA THR A 192 8.54 -9.95 -21.03
C THR A 192 8.16 -11.20 -20.24
N GLU A 193 8.92 -12.29 -20.40
CA GLU A 193 8.68 -13.53 -19.65
C GLU A 193 8.83 -13.32 -18.13
N PHE A 194 9.83 -12.51 -17.72
CA PHE A 194 10.01 -12.13 -16.32
C PHE A 194 8.79 -11.38 -15.74
N LEU A 195 8.23 -10.44 -16.50
CA LEU A 195 7.00 -9.73 -16.10
C LEU A 195 5.77 -10.63 -16.08
N GLN A 196 5.60 -11.49 -17.10
CA GLN A 196 4.46 -12.42 -17.16
C GLN A 196 4.46 -13.40 -15.98
N LEU A 197 5.62 -13.96 -15.62
CA LEU A 197 5.76 -14.80 -14.43
C LEU A 197 5.50 -14.02 -13.13
N SER A 198 6.02 -12.79 -13.04
CA SER A 198 5.80 -11.93 -11.87
C SER A 198 4.32 -11.58 -11.69
N TYR A 199 3.64 -11.25 -12.79
CA TYR A 199 2.21 -11.00 -12.85
C TYR A 199 1.43 -12.25 -12.40
N ALA A 200 1.74 -13.42 -12.99
CA ALA A 200 1.03 -14.65 -12.70
C ALA A 200 1.13 -15.05 -11.22
N ILE A 201 2.32 -14.91 -10.62
CA ILE A 201 2.52 -15.16 -9.19
C ILE A 201 1.71 -14.20 -8.34
N SER A 202 1.77 -12.90 -8.62
CA SER A 202 1.05 -11.89 -7.84
C SER A 202 -0.47 -12.03 -7.97
N VAL A 203 -1.00 -12.34 -9.16
CA VAL A 203 -2.44 -12.56 -9.36
C VAL A 203 -2.91 -13.89 -8.77
N ARG A 204 -2.17 -14.99 -8.94
CA ARG A 204 -2.50 -16.26 -8.25
C ARG A 204 -2.48 -16.10 -6.74
N SER A 205 -1.55 -15.31 -6.21
CA SER A 205 -1.51 -14.97 -4.78
C SER A 205 -2.77 -14.28 -4.30
N LEU A 206 -3.37 -13.39 -5.11
CA LEU A 206 -4.65 -12.75 -4.80
C LEU A 206 -5.81 -13.76 -4.86
N LEU A 207 -5.87 -14.55 -5.93
CA LEU A 207 -6.90 -15.57 -6.13
C LEU A 207 -6.92 -16.61 -5.03
N ASP A 208 -5.77 -16.93 -4.44
CA ASP A 208 -5.60 -17.94 -3.41
C ASP A 208 -5.91 -17.44 -1.98
N LEU A 209 -6.13 -16.13 -1.79
CA LEU A 209 -6.43 -15.55 -0.47
C LEU A 209 -7.72 -16.11 0.14
N GLU A 210 -8.73 -16.41 -0.68
CA GLU A 210 -9.99 -16.99 -0.21
C GLU A 210 -9.75 -18.36 0.42
N ASN A 211 -8.97 -19.21 -0.26
CA ASN A 211 -8.58 -20.53 0.24
C ASN A 211 -7.72 -20.42 1.48
N TYR A 212 -6.75 -19.49 1.48
CA TYR A 212 -5.88 -19.25 2.63
C TYR A 212 -6.68 -18.88 3.88
N ARG A 213 -7.64 -17.95 3.78
CA ARG A 213 -8.48 -17.56 4.94
C ARG A 213 -9.40 -18.69 5.41
N ALA A 214 -9.87 -19.53 4.49
CA ALA A 214 -10.67 -20.71 4.86
C ALA A 214 -9.82 -21.76 5.61
N ALA A 215 -8.56 -21.95 5.20
CA ALA A 215 -7.63 -22.88 5.83
C ALA A 215 -7.03 -22.33 7.14
N HIS A 216 -6.84 -21.01 7.22
CA HIS A 216 -6.22 -20.31 8.34
C HIS A 216 -7.16 -19.23 8.87
N GLN A 217 -7.84 -19.55 9.98
CA GLN A 217 -8.82 -18.68 10.64
C GLN A 217 -8.19 -17.46 11.34
N ASP A 218 -6.91 -17.20 11.12
CA ASP A 218 -6.20 -16.09 11.74
C ASP A 218 -6.22 -14.80 10.90
N ALA A 219 -6.76 -14.81 9.67
CA ALA A 219 -6.96 -13.61 8.89
C ALA A 219 -8.46 -13.37 8.60
N THR A 220 -8.97 -12.25 9.09
CA THR A 220 -10.38 -11.87 8.93
C THR A 220 -10.68 -11.15 7.61
N SER A 221 -9.65 -10.65 6.92
CA SER A 221 -9.76 -9.95 5.64
C SER A 221 -8.60 -10.27 4.70
N ASN A 222 -8.76 -9.98 3.40
CA ASN A 222 -7.69 -10.11 2.41
C ASN A 222 -6.50 -9.18 2.73
N LEU A 223 -6.80 -7.96 3.18
CA LEU A 223 -5.80 -7.01 3.64
C LEU A 223 -4.96 -7.58 4.79
N GLU A 224 -5.61 -8.22 5.78
CA GLU A 224 -4.91 -8.86 6.88
C GLU A 224 -4.06 -10.05 6.40
N ALA A 225 -4.58 -10.85 5.47
CA ALA A 225 -3.84 -11.98 4.90
C ALA A 225 -2.58 -11.52 4.14
N LEU A 226 -2.66 -10.42 3.40
CA LEU A 226 -1.54 -9.84 2.65
C LEU A 226 -0.51 -9.13 3.53
N ALA A 227 -0.93 -8.48 4.62
CA ALA A 227 -0.04 -7.75 5.53
C ALA A 227 0.78 -8.69 6.46
N ARG A 228 0.40 -9.96 6.56
CA ARG A 228 1.02 -10.95 7.45
C ARG A 228 2.41 -11.36 6.98
N GLN A 229 3.44 -10.88 7.69
CA GLN A 229 4.84 -11.16 7.39
C GLN A 229 5.27 -12.64 7.59
N ASN A 230 4.43 -13.45 8.24
CA ASN A 230 4.66 -14.89 8.39
C ASN A 230 4.04 -15.73 7.26
N SER A 231 3.47 -15.10 6.23
CA SER A 231 2.92 -15.79 5.06
C SER A 231 3.71 -15.47 3.80
N ILE A 232 3.78 -16.41 2.86
CA ILE A 232 4.45 -16.18 1.58
C ILE A 232 3.74 -15.12 0.73
N TYR A 233 2.42 -14.93 0.89
CA TYR A 233 1.66 -13.91 0.14
C TYR A 233 2.19 -12.50 0.37
N TYR A 234 2.75 -12.24 1.56
CA TYR A 234 3.44 -11.00 1.86
C TYR A 234 4.66 -10.76 0.95
N LYS A 235 5.27 -11.79 0.37
CA LYS A 235 6.36 -11.64 -0.60
C LYS A 235 5.86 -11.68 -2.04
N THR A 236 4.98 -12.61 -2.37
CA THR A 236 4.55 -12.87 -3.75
C THR A 236 3.63 -11.78 -4.31
N PHE A 237 2.87 -11.09 -3.46
CA PHE A 237 2.07 -9.93 -3.85
C PHE A 237 2.90 -8.83 -4.53
N TYR A 238 4.12 -8.55 -4.04
CA TYR A 238 4.94 -7.45 -4.56
C TYR A 238 5.69 -7.79 -5.84
N MET A 239 5.77 -9.07 -6.24
CA MET A 239 6.65 -9.51 -7.33
C MET A 239 6.41 -8.78 -8.64
N MET A 240 5.16 -8.52 -9.01
CA MET A 240 4.83 -7.74 -10.21
C MET A 240 5.29 -6.30 -10.10
N SER A 241 4.98 -5.61 -9.00
CA SER A 241 5.38 -4.22 -8.80
C SER A 241 6.91 -4.03 -8.77
N THR A 242 7.64 -4.94 -8.14
CA THR A 242 9.11 -4.90 -8.10
C THR A 242 9.72 -5.17 -9.47
N ALA A 243 9.19 -6.14 -10.21
CA ALA A 243 9.65 -6.44 -11.57
C ALA A 243 9.40 -5.26 -12.51
N TYR A 244 8.20 -4.68 -12.46
CA TYR A 244 7.84 -3.51 -13.25
C TYR A 244 8.71 -2.30 -12.89
N SER A 245 8.92 -2.04 -11.61
CA SER A 245 9.76 -0.94 -11.14
C SER A 245 11.21 -1.06 -11.64
N LEU A 246 11.79 -2.26 -11.57
CA LEU A 246 13.13 -2.54 -12.07
C LEU A 246 13.26 -2.29 -13.59
N LEU A 247 12.29 -2.72 -14.38
CA LEU A 247 12.25 -2.49 -15.83
C LEU A 247 11.92 -1.04 -16.19
N ARG A 248 11.12 -0.35 -15.38
CA ARG A 248 10.78 1.05 -15.64
C ARG A 248 11.94 1.96 -15.28
N HIS A 249 12.61 1.70 -14.17
CA HIS A 249 13.66 2.55 -13.61
C HIS A 249 15.07 2.00 -13.82
N THR A 250 15.29 1.16 -14.85
CA THR A 250 16.63 0.61 -15.12
C THR A 250 17.70 1.71 -15.25
N TYR A 251 17.33 2.88 -15.78
CA TYR A 251 18.20 4.05 -15.88
C TYR A 251 18.79 4.53 -14.55
N MET A 252 18.07 4.33 -13.42
CA MET A 252 18.53 4.77 -12.10
C MET A 252 19.72 3.96 -11.60
N TYR A 253 19.93 2.76 -12.13
CA TYR A 253 21.00 1.88 -11.70
C TYR A 253 22.27 2.02 -12.55
N CYS A 254 22.23 2.87 -13.56
CA CYS A 254 23.28 2.97 -14.55
C CYS A 254 24.47 3.80 -14.03
N ARG A 255 25.69 3.28 -14.23
CA ARG A 255 26.96 3.84 -13.77
C ARG A 255 27.23 5.23 -14.32
N ASP A 256 27.00 5.40 -15.61
CA ASP A 256 27.05 6.69 -16.28
C ASP A 256 25.65 7.31 -16.28
N SER A 257 25.57 8.58 -15.90
CA SER A 257 24.31 9.33 -15.95
C SER A 257 23.84 9.36 -17.41
N ALA A 258 22.82 8.56 -17.71
CA ALA A 258 22.14 8.63 -18.98
C ALA A 258 21.69 10.06 -19.25
N SER A 259 21.78 10.50 -20.51
CA SER A 259 21.27 11.81 -20.86
C SER A 259 19.77 11.87 -20.53
N GLN A 260 19.33 13.05 -20.09
CA GLN A 260 17.91 13.30 -19.82
C GLN A 260 17.05 12.98 -21.06
N GLU A 261 17.58 13.25 -22.26
CA GLU A 261 16.94 12.93 -23.53
C GLU A 261 16.71 11.42 -23.73
N HIS A 262 17.71 10.58 -23.45
CA HIS A 262 17.53 9.12 -23.54
C HIS A 262 16.53 8.60 -22.50
N ILE A 263 16.55 9.16 -21.29
CA ILE A 263 15.57 8.83 -20.26
C ILE A 263 14.16 9.18 -20.76
N GLU A 264 13.95 10.41 -21.25
CA GLU A 264 12.65 10.89 -21.74
C GLU A 264 12.14 10.11 -22.95
N ALA A 265 13.00 9.82 -23.93
CA ALA A 265 12.66 9.00 -25.09
C ALA A 265 12.16 7.61 -24.67
N ARG A 266 12.83 7.00 -23.69
CA ARG A 266 12.38 5.72 -23.14
C ARG A 266 11.09 5.83 -22.33
N ARG A 267 10.97 6.87 -21.50
CA ARG A 267 9.72 7.15 -20.75
C ARG A 267 8.53 7.22 -21.70
N ALA A 268 8.68 7.89 -22.84
CA ALA A 268 7.64 8.02 -23.85
C ALA A 268 7.18 6.66 -24.40
N ARG A 269 8.09 5.69 -24.57
CA ARG A 269 7.74 4.35 -25.08
C ARG A 269 6.70 3.64 -24.23
N PHE A 270 6.72 3.77 -22.89
CA PHE A 270 5.70 3.19 -22.01
C PHE A 270 4.27 3.71 -22.31
N TYR A 271 4.14 4.89 -22.91
CA TYR A 271 2.87 5.53 -23.26
C TYR A 271 2.57 5.51 -24.75
N GLN A 272 3.48 4.99 -25.57
CA GLN A 272 3.30 4.85 -27.00
C GLN A 272 2.56 3.53 -27.32
N PRO A 273 1.33 3.56 -27.85
CA PRO A 273 0.62 2.34 -28.24
C PRO A 273 1.44 1.49 -29.22
N GLY A 274 1.45 0.18 -29.01
CA GLY A 274 2.15 -0.78 -29.86
C GLY A 274 3.62 -1.02 -29.49
N SER A 275 4.21 -0.24 -28.58
CA SER A 275 5.54 -0.56 -28.03
C SER A 275 5.46 -1.73 -27.04
N ILE A 276 6.58 -2.44 -26.84
CA ILE A 276 6.64 -3.50 -25.83
C ILE A 276 6.54 -2.93 -24.40
N GLU A 277 7.11 -1.75 -24.15
CA GLU A 277 7.02 -1.08 -22.85
C GLU A 277 5.58 -0.70 -22.49
N ASN A 278 4.77 -0.35 -23.50
CA ASN A 278 3.35 -0.10 -23.29
C ASN A 278 2.60 -1.38 -22.91
N GLN A 279 2.94 -2.52 -23.51
CA GLN A 279 2.37 -3.82 -23.09
C GLN A 279 2.74 -4.16 -21.65
N TRP A 280 4.01 -3.95 -21.25
CA TRP A 280 4.47 -4.14 -19.87
C TRP A 280 3.71 -3.25 -18.88
N ARG A 281 3.47 -1.97 -19.24
CA ARG A 281 2.66 -1.05 -18.43
C ARG A 281 1.21 -1.52 -18.30
N LEU A 282 0.61 -1.96 -19.40
CA LEU A 282 -0.78 -2.45 -19.37
C LEU A 282 -0.90 -3.70 -18.50
N LEU A 283 0.06 -4.62 -18.56
CA LEU A 283 0.13 -5.79 -17.67
C LEU A 283 0.24 -5.38 -16.20
N TYR A 284 1.10 -4.40 -15.87
CA TYR A 284 1.20 -3.85 -14.51
C TYR A 284 -0.10 -3.21 -14.04
N ASN A 285 -0.75 -2.42 -14.91
CA ASN A 285 -2.01 -1.75 -14.58
C ASN A 285 -3.16 -2.75 -14.38
N ASP A 286 -3.16 -3.87 -15.10
CA ASP A 286 -4.10 -4.95 -14.84
C ASP A 286 -3.88 -5.55 -13.44
N PHE A 287 -2.62 -5.87 -13.08
CA PHE A 287 -2.30 -6.30 -11.71
C PHE A 287 -2.78 -5.28 -10.67
N CYS A 288 -2.54 -3.99 -10.87
CA CYS A 288 -2.97 -2.95 -9.92
C CYS A 288 -4.49 -2.92 -9.76
N ARG A 289 -5.27 -3.07 -10.84
CA ARG A 289 -6.74 -3.18 -10.75
C ARG A 289 -7.17 -4.42 -9.97
N GLN A 290 -6.55 -5.57 -10.23
CA GLN A 290 -6.80 -6.79 -9.46
C GLN A 290 -6.46 -6.58 -7.98
N ALA A 291 -5.26 -6.09 -7.66
CA ALA A 291 -4.84 -5.83 -6.29
C ALA A 291 -5.81 -4.89 -5.56
N ARG A 292 -6.28 -3.82 -6.21
CA ARG A 292 -7.23 -2.86 -5.62
C ARG A 292 -8.59 -3.48 -5.31
N SER A 293 -9.11 -4.37 -6.14
CA SER A 293 -10.38 -5.05 -5.86
C SER A 293 -10.28 -5.97 -4.63
N TYR A 294 -9.11 -6.55 -4.39
CA TYR A 294 -8.85 -7.40 -3.22
C TYR A 294 -8.57 -6.62 -1.93
N LEU A 295 -7.97 -5.42 -2.03
CA LEU A 295 -7.67 -4.58 -0.87
C LEU A 295 -8.91 -3.86 -0.32
N GLY A 296 -9.94 -3.63 -1.15
CA GLY A 296 -11.17 -2.95 -0.74
C GLY A 296 -10.98 -1.42 -0.68
N ASP A 297 -11.42 -0.79 0.41
CA ASP A 297 -11.32 0.66 0.59
C ASP A 297 -9.86 1.13 0.61
N PRO A 298 -9.43 1.97 -0.36
CA PRO A 298 -8.08 2.51 -0.41
C PRO A 298 -7.65 3.30 0.83
N GLU A 299 -8.57 4.03 1.48
CA GLU A 299 -8.22 4.83 2.66
C GLU A 299 -7.96 3.94 3.87
N GLU A 300 -8.81 2.94 4.09
CA GLU A 300 -8.62 1.96 5.17
C GLU A 300 -7.34 1.15 4.97
N ALA A 301 -7.09 0.72 3.73
CA ALA A 301 -5.90 -0.04 3.40
C ALA A 301 -4.62 0.81 3.50
N ASP A 302 -4.67 2.12 3.19
CA ASP A 302 -3.51 3.01 3.34
C ASP A 302 -3.15 3.24 4.81
N ILE A 303 -4.15 3.48 5.66
CA ILE A 303 -3.97 3.66 7.10
C ILE A 303 -3.34 2.40 7.73
N ARG A 304 -3.76 1.22 7.26
CA ARG A 304 -3.35 -0.05 7.86
C ARG A 304 -2.04 -0.57 7.30
N GLU A 305 -1.82 -0.42 6.00
CA GLU A 305 -0.66 -0.96 5.30
C GLU A 305 -0.38 -0.18 4.00
N CYS A 306 0.09 1.06 4.14
CA CYS A 306 0.37 1.99 3.03
C CYS A 306 1.27 1.40 1.93
N ARG A 307 2.14 0.44 2.26
CA ARG A 307 2.99 -0.21 1.25
C ARG A 307 2.15 -1.02 0.24
N LEU A 308 1.06 -1.67 0.65
CA LEU A 308 0.20 -2.41 -0.28
C LEU A 308 -0.43 -1.46 -1.30
N ILE A 309 -0.87 -0.29 -0.84
CA ILE A 309 -1.42 0.80 -1.66
C ILE A 309 -0.38 1.36 -2.61
N LYS A 310 0.83 1.64 -2.11
CA LYS A 310 1.95 2.05 -2.95
C LYS A 310 2.15 1.06 -4.10
N HIS A 311 2.27 -0.24 -3.79
CA HIS A 311 2.55 -1.27 -4.78
C HIS A 311 1.34 -1.70 -5.64
N SER A 312 0.14 -1.15 -5.42
CA SER A 312 -1.06 -1.40 -6.21
C SER A 312 -1.59 -0.14 -6.92
N THR A 313 -0.71 0.82 -7.21
CA THR A 313 -1.06 2.07 -7.90
C THR A 313 -0.76 1.97 -9.38
N CYS A 314 -1.80 2.12 -10.21
CA CYS A 314 -1.68 2.08 -11.67
C CYS A 314 -0.75 3.19 -12.17
N ASP A 315 0.08 2.84 -13.15
CA ASP A 315 0.97 3.74 -13.84
C ASP A 315 0.24 4.50 -14.97
N LEU A 316 -0.25 5.68 -14.62
CA LEU A 316 -1.05 6.54 -15.49
C LEU A 316 -0.33 7.83 -15.88
N ASP A 317 0.76 8.19 -15.20
CA ASP A 317 1.46 9.46 -15.38
C ASP A 317 2.87 9.28 -15.97
N PRO A 318 3.14 9.87 -17.16
CA PRO A 318 4.46 9.87 -17.79
C PRO A 318 5.61 10.45 -16.96
N SER A 319 5.32 11.16 -15.87
CA SER A 319 6.32 11.83 -15.04
C SER A 319 7.23 10.87 -14.26
N PHE A 320 6.91 9.56 -14.18
CA PHE A 320 7.63 8.54 -13.39
C PHE A 320 7.72 8.86 -11.88
N HIS A 321 6.93 9.81 -11.38
CA HIS A 321 6.91 10.21 -9.97
C HIS A 321 5.79 9.54 -9.17
N GLN A 322 5.03 8.62 -9.76
CA GLN A 322 3.97 7.93 -9.04
C GLN A 322 4.52 7.00 -7.98
N GLN A 323 4.06 7.19 -6.74
CA GLN A 323 4.33 6.30 -5.63
C GLN A 323 3.89 4.88 -6.03
N GLY A 324 4.83 3.92 -6.05
CA GLY A 324 4.55 2.53 -6.45
C GLY A 324 5.36 2.03 -7.62
N THR A 325 5.70 2.93 -8.54
CA THR A 325 6.51 2.61 -9.72
C THR A 325 7.99 2.88 -9.46
N THR A 326 8.31 3.80 -8.54
CA THR A 326 9.67 4.10 -8.10
C THR A 326 10.21 2.99 -7.19
N PRO A 327 11.48 2.56 -7.39
CA PRO A 327 12.13 1.59 -6.50
C PRO A 327 12.05 2.02 -5.03
N THR A 328 11.74 1.07 -4.15
CA THR A 328 11.83 1.20 -2.68
C THR A 328 13.18 0.76 -2.17
#